data_AF-A0A7S0X1T1-F1
#
_entry.id   AF-A0A7S0X1T1-F1
#
_cell.length_a   1.000
_cell.length_b   1.000
_cell.length_c   1.000
_cell.angle_alpha   90.00
_cell.angle_beta   90.00
_cell.angle_gamma   90.00
#
_symmetry.space_group_name_H-M   'P 1'
#
loop_
_entity.id
_entity.type
_entity.pdbx_description
1 polymer ?
#
loop_
_entity_poly.entity_id
_entity_poly.type
_entity_poly.pdbx_seq_one_letter_code
_entity_poly.pdbx_strand_id
1 'polypeptide(L)'
;AVSVPRGRAQMSGGVAGAAGSCSFDAVPDEILLAHVIPLLIVSDRVVLSRVNRRTRELVVREEDSGLQPCTSDFVNSVARIRWARENGCVWNEGTTSSVVWTGGPIEVLQWMRRQDPPCDWDSCTCSCAALKGNLEALRWMREQDPPC
;
A
#
# COMPACT_ATOMS: atom_id res chain seq x y z
N ALA A 1 -47.89 19.43 -25.26
CA ALA A 1 -48.21 18.26 -26.10
C ALA A 1 -47.19 18.15 -27.22
N VAL A 2 -46.23 17.23 -27.10
CA VAL A 2 -45.61 16.47 -28.20
C VAL A 2 -45.05 15.20 -27.57
N SER A 3 -45.75 14.09 -27.78
CA SER A 3 -45.24 12.73 -27.61
C SER A 3 -44.44 12.35 -28.86
N VAL A 4 -43.37 11.55 -28.73
CA VAL A 4 -42.99 10.44 -29.64
C VAL A 4 -41.93 9.57 -28.93
N PRO A 5 -41.93 8.23 -29.12
CA PRO A 5 -41.32 7.24 -28.23
C PRO A 5 -40.00 6.65 -28.76
N ARG A 6 -39.22 6.00 -27.90
CA ARG A 6 -38.16 5.04 -28.27
C ARG A 6 -38.20 3.96 -27.18
N GLY A 7 -38.52 2.70 -27.45
CA GLY A 7 -38.14 1.86 -28.58
C GLY A 7 -37.47 0.64 -27.95
N ARG A 8 -38.28 -0.35 -27.57
CA ARG A 8 -37.86 -1.59 -26.90
C ARG A 8 -37.17 -2.47 -27.95
N ALA A 9 -35.84 -2.58 -27.89
CA ALA A 9 -35.11 -3.56 -28.67
C ALA A 9 -34.89 -4.82 -27.80
N GLN A 10 -35.70 -5.84 -28.03
CA GLN A 10 -35.31 -7.22 -27.76
C GLN A 10 -34.32 -7.62 -28.85
N MET A 11 -33.11 -8.00 -28.45
CA MET A 11 -32.18 -8.78 -29.28
C MET A 11 -31.84 -10.02 -28.45
N SER A 12 -32.62 -11.07 -28.69
CA SER A 12 -32.27 -12.46 -28.41
C SER A 12 -31.13 -12.88 -29.34
N GLY A 13 -30.04 -13.36 -28.77
CA GLY A 13 -28.89 -13.87 -29.51
C GLY A 13 -27.85 -14.40 -28.55
N GLY A 14 -28.11 -15.58 -27.99
CA GLY A 14 -27.17 -16.27 -27.13
C GLY A 14 -25.95 -16.75 -27.89
N VAL A 15 -24.78 -16.41 -27.38
CA VAL A 15 -23.64 -17.31 -27.32
C VAL A 15 -23.12 -17.24 -25.89
N ALA A 16 -23.47 -18.27 -25.13
CA ALA A 16 -23.04 -18.50 -23.76
C ALA A 16 -21.53 -18.76 -23.75
N GLY A 17 -20.75 -17.68 -23.69
CA GLY A 17 -19.41 -17.70 -23.15
C GLY A 17 -19.48 -17.28 -21.70
N ALA A 18 -19.97 -18.17 -20.83
CA ALA A 18 -19.78 -17.99 -19.38
C ALA A 18 -18.30 -18.26 -19.09
N ALA A 19 -17.44 -17.29 -19.43
CA ALA A 19 -16.22 -17.09 -18.68
C ALA A 19 -16.69 -16.73 -17.27
N GLY A 20 -16.87 -17.76 -16.43
CA GLY A 20 -17.08 -17.59 -15.01
C GLY A 20 -15.87 -16.83 -14.51
N SER A 21 -15.98 -15.51 -14.45
CA SER A 21 -14.98 -14.69 -13.80
C SER A 21 -14.95 -15.18 -12.36
N CYS A 22 -13.89 -15.88 -11.98
CA CYS A 22 -13.65 -16.23 -10.60
C CYS A 22 -13.50 -14.90 -9.84
N SER A 23 -14.62 -14.36 -9.36
CA SER A 23 -14.62 -13.17 -8.53
C SER A 23 -14.09 -13.58 -7.16
N PHE A 24 -13.32 -12.70 -6.54
CA PHE A 24 -12.97 -12.83 -5.12
C PHE A 24 -14.24 -13.01 -4.25
N ASP A 25 -15.37 -12.45 -4.68
CA ASP A 25 -16.66 -12.59 -4.01
C ASP A 25 -17.19 -14.04 -3.97
N ALA A 26 -16.72 -14.91 -4.86
CA ALA A 26 -17.13 -16.32 -4.90
C ALA A 26 -16.39 -17.20 -3.88
N VAL A 27 -15.29 -16.73 -3.29
CA VAL A 27 -14.51 -17.49 -2.30
C VAL A 27 -15.26 -17.49 -0.96
N PRO A 28 -15.59 -18.63 -0.34
CA PRO A 28 -16.28 -18.67 0.96
C PRO A 28 -15.47 -18.04 2.10
N ASP A 29 -16.16 -17.44 3.08
CA ASP A 29 -15.51 -16.77 4.23
C ASP A 29 -14.66 -17.73 5.07
N GLU A 30 -15.07 -19.00 5.19
CA GLU A 30 -14.32 -20.03 5.91
C GLU A 30 -12.92 -20.25 5.32
N ILE A 31 -12.78 -20.19 4.00
CA ILE A 31 -11.48 -20.31 3.32
C ILE A 31 -10.63 -19.07 3.61
N LEU A 32 -11.24 -17.88 3.54
CA LEU A 32 -10.54 -16.63 3.82
C LEU A 32 -10.04 -16.58 5.28
N LEU A 33 -10.89 -16.96 6.24
CA LEU A 33 -10.58 -16.95 7.66
C LEU A 33 -9.58 -18.04 8.08
N ALA A 34 -9.65 -19.24 7.49
CA ALA A 34 -8.79 -20.35 7.87
C ALA A 34 -7.44 -20.37 7.13
N HIS A 35 -7.40 -19.89 5.88
CA HIS A 35 -6.27 -20.13 4.99
C HIS A 35 -5.63 -18.87 4.41
N VAL A 36 -6.32 -17.73 4.40
CA VAL A 36 -5.76 -16.48 3.85
C VAL A 36 -5.36 -15.53 4.96
N ILE A 37 -6.32 -15.05 5.76
CA ILE A 37 -6.12 -14.03 6.80
C ILE A 37 -5.02 -14.41 7.81
N PRO A 38 -4.91 -15.65 8.30
CA PRO A 38 -3.84 -16.03 9.23
C PRO A 38 -2.43 -15.93 8.64
N LEU A 39 -2.28 -16.04 7.32
CA LEU A 39 -1.00 -15.97 6.62
C LEU A 39 -0.59 -14.53 6.25
N LEU A 40 -1.53 -13.58 6.35
CA LEU A 40 -1.25 -12.18 6.07
C LEU A 40 -0.59 -11.51 7.27
N ILE A 41 0.49 -10.78 7.02
CA ILE A 41 1.07 -9.87 8.00
C ILE A 41 0.10 -8.72 8.30
N VAL A 42 0.33 -8.02 9.41
CA VAL A 42 -0.52 -6.90 9.85
C VAL A 42 -0.75 -5.88 8.73
N SER A 43 0.30 -5.48 8.01
CA SER A 43 0.20 -4.52 6.90
C SER A 43 -0.65 -5.02 5.73
N ASP A 44 -0.55 -6.30 5.37
CA ASP A 44 -1.38 -6.90 4.31
C ASP A 44 -2.85 -6.96 4.72
N ARG A 45 -3.12 -7.24 5.99
CA ARG A 45 -4.47 -7.17 6.56
C ARG A 45 -5.02 -5.74 6.48
N VAL A 46 -4.20 -4.73 6.77
CA VAL A 46 -4.61 -3.32 6.66
C VAL A 46 -5.00 -2.97 5.21
N VAL A 47 -4.21 -3.41 4.23
CA VAL A 47 -4.54 -3.26 2.79
C VAL A 47 -5.84 -4.00 2.47
N LEU A 48 -5.95 -5.27 2.88
CA LEU A 48 -7.11 -6.12 2.59
C LEU A 48 -8.41 -5.53 3.18
N SER A 49 -8.36 -4.95 4.38
CA SER A 49 -9.51 -4.27 5.03
C SER A 49 -10.05 -3.05 4.26
N ARG A 50 -9.27 -2.53 3.29
CA ARG A 50 -9.63 -1.37 2.47
C ARG A 50 -10.11 -1.74 1.07
N VAL A 51 -10.02 -3.02 0.68
CA VAL A 51 -10.42 -3.48 -0.66
C VAL A 51 -11.94 -3.42 -0.84
N ASN A 52 -12.72 -4.02 0.06
CA ASN A 52 -14.18 -3.97 0.03
C ASN A 52 -14.79 -4.15 1.43
N ARG A 53 -16.11 -4.03 1.53
CA ARG A 53 -16.83 -4.14 2.81
C ARG A 53 -16.67 -5.53 3.45
N ARG A 54 -16.75 -6.59 2.64
CA ARG A 54 -16.66 -7.97 3.11
C ARG A 54 -15.30 -8.25 3.74
N THR A 55 -14.21 -7.90 3.06
CA THR A 55 -12.85 -8.10 3.58
C THR A 55 -12.58 -7.29 4.84
N ARG A 56 -13.17 -6.09 4.96
CA ARG A 56 -13.11 -5.29 6.18
C ARG A 56 -13.73 -6.02 7.36
N GLU A 57 -14.93 -6.55 7.18
CA GLU A 57 -15.67 -7.28 8.22
C GLU A 57 -14.95 -8.57 8.65
N LEU A 58 -14.23 -9.22 7.73
CA LEU A 58 -13.45 -10.43 8.04
C LEU A 58 -12.11 -10.14 8.75
N VAL A 59 -11.48 -9.01 8.44
CA VAL A 59 -10.15 -8.66 8.98
C VAL A 59 -10.24 -7.93 10.31
N VAL A 60 -11.22 -7.04 10.48
CA VAL A 60 -11.36 -6.23 11.71
C VAL A 60 -12.14 -7.05 12.74
N ARG A 61 -11.42 -7.70 13.67
CA ARG A 61 -12.03 -8.11 14.95
C ARG A 61 -12.21 -6.86 15.81
N GLU A 62 -13.19 -6.84 16.73
CA GLU A 62 -13.54 -5.64 17.53
C GLU A 62 -12.34 -5.02 18.30
N GLU A 63 -11.25 -5.77 18.50
CA GLU A 63 -10.02 -5.33 19.17
C GLU A 63 -9.03 -4.58 18.24
N ASP A 64 -9.25 -4.62 16.92
CA ASP A 64 -8.32 -4.15 15.86
C ASP A 64 -8.70 -2.78 15.24
N SER A 65 -9.58 -2.01 15.88
CA SER A 65 -10.05 -0.70 15.39
C SER A 65 -8.94 0.38 15.25
N GLY A 66 -7.68 0.02 15.47
CA GLY A 66 -6.49 0.87 15.36
C GLY A 66 -5.42 0.37 14.37
N LEU A 67 -5.74 -0.50 13.41
CA LEU A 67 -4.79 -0.97 12.38
C LEU A 67 -4.30 0.19 11.49
N GLN A 68 -3.30 0.93 11.96
CA GLN A 68 -2.48 1.81 11.13
C GLN A 68 -1.44 0.94 10.41
N PRO A 69 -1.25 1.10 9.09
CA PRO A 69 -0.20 0.36 8.39
C PRO A 69 1.18 0.74 8.94
N CYS A 70 2.06 -0.24 9.13
CA CYS A 70 3.46 0.06 9.50
C CYS A 70 4.18 0.63 8.29
N THR A 71 4.65 1.88 8.37
CA THR A 71 5.28 2.58 7.24
C THR A 71 6.47 1.82 6.65
N SER A 72 7.25 1.13 7.50
CA SER A 72 8.42 0.34 7.11
C SER A 72 8.13 -0.75 6.07
N ASP A 73 6.90 -1.25 6.01
CA ASP A 73 6.54 -2.34 5.09
C ASP A 73 6.27 -1.84 3.66
N PHE A 74 6.09 -0.53 3.51
CA PHE A 74 5.71 0.11 2.24
C PHE A 74 6.86 0.89 1.59
N VAL A 75 8.07 0.89 2.17
CA VAL A 75 9.22 1.71 1.74
C VAL A 75 9.90 1.24 0.44
N ASN A 76 9.49 0.11 -0.14
CA ASN A 76 10.13 -0.44 -1.33
C ASN A 76 9.65 0.17 -2.67
N SER A 77 8.67 1.08 -2.65
CA SER A 77 8.17 1.77 -3.85
C SER A 77 7.49 3.08 -3.49
N VAL A 78 7.69 4.11 -4.32
CA VAL A 78 7.05 5.43 -4.18
C VAL A 78 5.52 5.30 -4.11
N ALA A 79 4.92 4.40 -4.91
CA ALA A 79 3.48 4.22 -4.92
C ALA A 79 2.95 3.67 -3.58
N ARG A 80 3.68 2.72 -2.99
CA ARG A 80 3.31 2.08 -1.72
C ARG A 80 3.44 3.05 -0.54
N ILE A 81 4.56 3.75 -0.43
CA ILE A 81 4.77 4.70 0.67
C ILE A 81 3.85 5.92 0.56
N ARG A 82 3.49 6.34 -0.67
CA ARG A 82 2.45 7.36 -0.90
C ARG A 82 1.10 6.91 -0.36
N TRP A 83 0.67 5.72 -0.77
CA TRP A 83 -0.58 5.14 -0.28
C TRP A 83 -0.58 5.05 1.25
N ALA A 84 0.52 4.61 1.86
CA ALA A 84 0.66 4.52 3.31
C ALA A 84 0.42 5.89 3.98
N ARG A 85 1.06 6.96 3.48
CA ARG A 85 0.87 8.33 4.01
C ARG A 85 -0.55 8.84 3.87
N GLU A 86 -1.18 8.64 2.71
CA GLU A 86 -2.58 9.02 2.48
C GLU A 86 -3.54 8.27 3.41
N ASN A 87 -3.13 7.11 3.93
CA ASN A 87 -3.90 6.28 4.86
C ASN A 87 -3.51 6.48 6.34
N GLY A 88 -2.84 7.59 6.66
CA GLY A 88 -2.56 8.00 8.03
C GLY A 88 -1.35 7.33 8.67
N CYS A 89 -0.46 6.71 7.87
CA CYS A 89 0.86 6.32 8.37
C CYS A 89 1.69 7.56 8.69
N VAL A 90 2.13 7.66 9.93
CA VAL A 90 3.10 8.68 10.35
C VAL A 90 4.48 8.29 9.86
N TRP A 91 5.21 9.26 9.33
CA TRP A 91 6.63 9.09 9.02
C TRP A 91 7.47 9.78 10.08
N ASN A 92 8.62 9.20 10.35
CA ASN A 92 9.65 9.70 11.25
C ASN A 92 11.02 9.32 10.70
N GLU A 93 12.09 9.70 11.39
CA GLU A 93 13.49 9.42 11.02
C GLU A 93 13.73 7.90 10.81
N GLY A 94 13.03 7.07 11.60
CA GLY A 94 13.04 5.62 11.47
C GLY A 94 12.46 5.12 10.13
N THR A 95 11.57 5.88 9.50
CA THR A 95 11.02 5.56 8.18
C THR A 95 12.11 5.67 7.10
N THR A 96 12.88 6.76 7.12
CA THR A 96 13.99 6.97 6.18
C THR A 96 15.10 5.93 6.39
N SER A 97 15.41 5.62 7.66
CA SER A 97 16.31 4.52 8.02
C SER A 97 15.83 3.16 7.50
N SER A 98 14.51 2.91 7.51
CA SER A 98 13.94 1.67 6.99
C SER A 98 14.16 1.53 5.49
N VAL A 99 14.00 2.61 4.71
CA VAL A 99 14.25 2.61 3.26
C VAL A 99 15.67 2.13 2.96
N VAL A 100 16.68 2.71 3.63
CA VAL A 100 18.08 2.32 3.41
C VAL A 100 18.37 0.91 3.94
N TRP A 101 17.76 0.52 5.05
CA TRP A 101 17.97 -0.78 5.67
C TRP A 101 17.44 -1.95 4.82
N THR A 102 16.26 -1.77 4.21
CA THR A 102 15.63 -2.77 3.35
C THR A 102 16.25 -2.83 1.96
N GLY A 103 17.20 -1.94 1.63
CA GLY A 103 17.73 -1.79 0.28
C GLY A 103 16.68 -1.21 -0.69
N GLY A 104 15.82 -0.32 -0.18
CA GLY A 104 14.79 0.34 -0.97
C GLY A 104 15.39 1.25 -2.07
N PRO A 105 14.64 1.52 -3.14
CA PRO A 105 15.10 2.39 -4.22
C PRO A 105 15.37 3.81 -3.72
N ILE A 106 16.43 4.46 -4.21
CA ILE A 106 16.77 5.83 -3.85
C ILE A 106 15.66 6.83 -4.22
N GLU A 107 14.85 6.50 -5.21
CA GLU A 107 13.68 7.27 -5.64
C GLU A 107 12.69 7.45 -4.50
N VAL A 108 12.61 6.50 -3.57
CA VAL A 108 11.77 6.60 -2.37
C VAL A 108 12.31 7.68 -1.43
N LEU A 109 13.63 7.68 -1.15
CA LEU A 109 14.28 8.72 -0.35
C LEU A 109 14.09 10.12 -0.96
N GLN A 110 14.33 10.23 -2.26
CA GLN A 110 14.12 11.48 -2.99
C GLN A 110 12.67 11.95 -2.93
N TRP A 111 11.71 11.02 -3.06
CA TRP A 111 10.31 11.36 -2.99
C TRP A 111 9.89 11.79 -1.58
N MET A 112 10.37 11.12 -0.53
CA MET A 112 10.14 11.51 0.87
C MET A 112 10.72 12.89 1.18
N ARG A 113 11.90 13.23 0.64
CA ARG A 113 12.55 14.53 0.83
C ARG A 113 11.80 15.69 0.17
N ARG A 114 11.07 15.44 -0.92
CA ARG A 114 10.25 16.44 -1.62
C ARG A 114 8.90 16.73 -0.95
N GLN A 115 8.57 16.03 0.13
CA GLN A 115 7.30 16.23 0.83
C GLN A 115 7.32 17.45 1.75
N ASP A 116 6.12 17.93 2.11
CA ASP A 116 5.92 18.99 3.10
C ASP A 116 5.06 18.46 4.27
N PRO A 117 5.57 18.44 5.52
CA PRO A 117 6.99 18.58 5.86
C PRO A 117 7.82 17.44 5.25
N PRO A 118 9.13 17.64 5.00
CA PRO A 118 10.02 16.57 4.56
C PRO A 118 10.17 15.54 5.67
N CYS A 119 10.37 14.28 5.31
CA CYS A 119 10.76 13.29 6.32
C CYS A 119 12.21 13.57 6.73
N ASP A 120 12.45 13.70 8.04
CA ASP A 120 13.79 13.87 8.57
C ASP A 120 14.59 12.56 8.47
N TRP A 121 15.91 12.72 8.56
CA TRP A 121 16.85 11.63 8.77
C TRP A 121 17.75 11.96 9.96
N ASP A 122 18.24 10.92 10.60
CA ASP A 122 19.17 10.99 11.72
C ASP A 122 20.53 10.36 11.37
N SER A 123 21.47 10.42 12.31
CA SER A 123 22.78 9.77 12.16
C SER A 123 22.68 8.26 11.96
N CYS A 124 21.58 7.63 12.39
CA CYS A 124 21.33 6.20 12.17
C CYS A 124 21.08 5.93 10.69
N THR A 125 20.37 6.80 9.99
CA THR A 125 20.07 6.67 8.56
C THR A 125 21.37 6.55 7.73
N CYS A 126 22.34 7.43 7.98
CA CYS A 126 23.67 7.39 7.36
C CYS A 126 24.42 6.10 7.66
N SER A 127 24.41 5.71 8.94
CA SER A 127 25.09 4.50 9.41
C SER A 127 24.49 3.24 8.78
N CYS A 128 23.16 3.18 8.64
CA CYS A 128 22.46 2.10 7.98
C CYS A 128 22.80 2.01 6.49
N ALA A 129 22.84 3.14 5.79
CA ALA A 129 23.22 3.17 4.37
C ALA A 129 24.67 2.70 4.16
N ALA A 130 25.60 3.11 5.03
CA ALA A 130 26.98 2.63 5.02
C ALA A 130 27.09 1.14 5.31
N LEU A 131 26.42 0.66 6.34
CA LEU A 131 26.43 -0.75 6.73
C LEU A 131 25.85 -1.67 5.65
N LYS A 132 24.83 -1.20 4.93
CA LYS A 132 24.20 -1.93 3.81
C LYS A 132 24.98 -1.81 2.49
N GLY A 133 26.01 -0.96 2.45
CA GLY A 133 26.73 -0.68 1.21
C GLY A 133 25.89 0.05 0.16
N ASN A 134 24.84 0.77 0.57
CA ASN A 134 24.01 1.57 -0.33
C ASN A 134 24.72 2.88 -0.69
N LEU A 135 25.74 2.75 -1.53
CA LEU A 135 26.62 3.86 -1.93
C LEU A 135 25.87 4.96 -2.67
N GLU A 136 24.83 4.60 -3.44
CA GLU A 136 24.02 5.56 -4.17
C GLU A 136 23.24 6.47 -3.22
N ALA A 137 22.54 5.86 -2.24
CA ALA A 137 21.84 6.62 -1.21
C ALA A 137 22.81 7.49 -0.39
N LEU A 138 23.98 6.96 0.00
CA LEU A 138 24.98 7.73 0.73
C LEU A 138 25.47 8.97 -0.04
N ARG A 139 25.82 8.81 -1.32
CA ARG A 139 26.28 9.95 -2.15
C ARG A 139 25.21 11.02 -2.23
N TRP A 140 23.99 10.62 -2.53
CA TRP A 140 22.87 11.55 -2.64
C TRP A 140 22.56 12.24 -1.31
N MET A 141 22.48 11.51 -0.20
CA MET A 141 22.16 12.09 1.12
C MET A 141 23.24 13.09 1.60
N ARG A 142 24.51 12.87 1.25
CA ARG A 142 25.61 13.82 1.54
C ARG A 142 25.51 15.13 0.73
N GLU A 143 24.79 15.12 -0.39
CA GLU A 143 24.55 16.31 -1.23
C GLU A 143 23.33 17.12 -0.78
N GLN A 144 22.56 16.63 0.20
CA GLN A 144 21.36 17.31 0.71
C GLN A 144 21.69 18.26 1.87
N ASP A 145 20.75 19.15 2.19
CA ASP A 145 20.82 20.04 3.36
C ASP A 145 19.59 19.82 4.26
N PRO A 146 19.74 19.38 5.53
CA PRO A 146 21.01 19.10 6.20
C PRO A 146 21.66 17.82 5.66
N PRO A 147 22.99 17.78 5.55
CA PRO A 147 23.67 16.60 5.05
C PRO A 147 23.56 15.43 6.04
N CYS A 148 23.53 14.25 5.45
CA CYS A 148 24.06 13.04 6.07
C CYS A 148 25.60 13.09 6.05
#